data_AF-X1RYC9-F1
#
_entry.id   AF-X1RYC9-F1
#
_cell.length_a   1.000
_cell.length_b   1.000
_cell.length_c   1.000
_cell.angle_alpha   90.00
_cell.angle_beta   90.00
_cell.angle_gamma   90.00
#
_symmetry.space_group_name_H-M   'P 1'
#
loop_
_entity.id
_entity.type
_entity.pdbx_description
1 polymer ?
#
loop_
_entity_poly.entity_id
_entity_poly.type
_entity_poly.pdbx_seq_one_letter_code
_entity_poly.pdbx_strand_id
1 'polypeptide(L)'
;SFSPLTRDSYDFLVGLFRANGEALLEGEGALVHSLHYPQIVNNWMQAHGSSTYPGDIIITNDPYSGGAHLPDIFMMLPIFGDGGNIMVWAVAGGHLGDVGGSVFGSCACDSKEIYQEGLRLPLMKLYERGVLNKDLLTIYKASSRTPEIIEVGIEAFRAACYTGKKRFLELVKDHGWQTLRIYLDELLDYAERMTRDEIGKMPDGAYEFTDYMDDDGINPDLLTMHVKITIAGDEITYDFTGTSPQGEGAMNNPLGTSRSIVLTALREMINPDIPRNGGVWRPVNLIIPEGTIL
;
A
#
# COMPACT_ATOMS: atom_id res chain seq x y z
N SER A 1 5.80 -5.10 -17.30
CA SER A 1 6.36 -3.74 -17.25
C SER A 1 7.67 -3.70 -18.03
N PHE A 2 8.04 -2.57 -18.65
CA PHE A 2 9.39 -2.35 -19.20
C PHE A 2 10.34 -1.73 -18.16
N SER A 3 9.84 -1.28 -17.01
CA SER A 3 10.67 -0.85 -15.87
C SER A 3 11.38 -2.06 -15.26
N PRO A 4 12.73 -2.05 -15.14
CA PRO A 4 13.48 -3.10 -14.44
C PRO A 4 13.11 -3.22 -12.97
N LEU A 5 12.66 -2.14 -12.32
CA LEU A 5 12.23 -2.15 -10.92
C LEU A 5 11.01 -3.06 -10.74
N THR A 6 10.03 -2.93 -11.64
CA THR A 6 8.86 -3.81 -11.64
C THR A 6 9.20 -5.21 -12.18
N ARG A 7 9.92 -5.30 -13.30
CA ARG A 7 10.11 -6.57 -14.04
C ARG A 7 11.12 -7.49 -13.37
N ASP A 8 12.24 -6.93 -12.93
CA ASP A 8 13.39 -7.70 -12.46
C ASP A 8 13.54 -7.63 -10.93
N SER A 9 13.16 -6.50 -10.30
CA SER A 9 13.27 -6.32 -8.84
C SER A 9 11.97 -6.61 -8.07
N TYR A 10 10.86 -6.87 -8.79
CA TYR A 10 9.55 -7.16 -8.21
C TYR A 10 9.00 -6.06 -7.28
N ASP A 11 9.39 -4.81 -7.51
CA ASP A 11 8.92 -3.66 -6.74
C ASP A 11 7.55 -3.20 -7.23
N PHE A 12 6.55 -4.03 -6.93
CA PHE A 12 5.15 -3.80 -7.20
C PHE A 12 4.28 -4.59 -6.23
N LEU A 13 2.97 -4.30 -6.24
CA LEU A 13 1.96 -5.15 -5.63
C LEU A 13 0.74 -5.19 -6.55
N VAL A 14 0.08 -6.35 -6.55
CA VAL A 14 -1.26 -6.53 -7.14
C VAL A 14 -2.15 -7.19 -6.10
N GLY A 15 -3.45 -6.94 -6.14
CA GLY A 15 -4.34 -7.55 -5.16
C GLY A 15 -5.82 -7.32 -5.40
N LEU A 16 -6.62 -7.97 -4.57
CA LEU A 16 -8.04 -7.72 -4.43
C LEU A 16 -8.33 -7.23 -3.02
N PHE A 17 -9.10 -6.16 -2.92
CA PHE A 17 -9.45 -5.51 -1.66
C PHE A 17 -10.96 -5.41 -1.55
N ARG A 18 -11.51 -5.57 -0.34
CA ARG A 18 -12.94 -5.39 -0.07
C ARG A 18 -13.37 -3.96 -0.37
N ALA A 19 -14.66 -3.74 -0.51
CA ALA A 19 -15.23 -2.41 -0.69
C ALA A 19 -14.82 -1.41 0.43
N ASN A 20 -14.53 -1.89 1.64
CA ASN A 20 -14.04 -1.10 2.79
C ASN A 20 -12.51 -1.00 2.88
N GLY A 21 -11.78 -1.49 1.87
CA GLY A 21 -10.31 -1.43 1.83
C GLY A 21 -9.59 -2.54 2.58
N GLU A 22 -10.25 -3.53 3.19
CA GLU A 22 -9.55 -4.68 3.78
C GLU A 22 -8.97 -5.58 2.68
N ALA A 23 -7.68 -5.95 2.77
CA ALA A 23 -7.03 -6.82 1.78
C ALA A 23 -7.68 -8.21 1.76
N LEU A 24 -8.25 -8.63 0.63
CA LEU A 24 -8.78 -9.99 0.46
C LEU A 24 -7.69 -10.97 0.06
N LEU A 25 -6.87 -10.55 -0.90
CA LEU A 25 -5.81 -11.33 -1.50
C LEU A 25 -4.73 -10.38 -1.97
N GLU A 26 -3.50 -10.65 -1.57
CA GLU A 26 -2.31 -9.97 -2.06
C GLU A 26 -1.54 -10.92 -2.97
N GLY A 27 -1.17 -10.42 -4.15
CA GLY A 27 -0.31 -11.15 -5.08
C GLY A 27 1.15 -11.13 -4.66
N GLU A 28 1.99 -11.71 -5.51
CA GLU A 28 3.45 -11.60 -5.35
C GLU A 28 3.93 -10.18 -5.65
N GLY A 29 5.01 -9.77 -4.95
CA GLY A 29 5.56 -8.43 -5.03
C GLY A 29 6.18 -7.96 -3.71
N ALA A 30 6.51 -6.68 -3.64
CA ALA A 30 7.08 -6.06 -2.45
C ALA A 30 5.99 -5.77 -1.40
N LEU A 31 6.12 -6.40 -0.23
CA LEU A 31 5.16 -6.30 0.88
C LEU A 31 5.06 -4.89 1.48
N VAL A 32 6.03 -4.01 1.20
CA VAL A 32 5.98 -2.60 1.60
C VAL A 32 4.73 -1.88 1.06
N HIS A 33 4.17 -2.33 -0.06
CA HIS A 33 2.97 -1.74 -0.69
C HIS A 33 1.64 -2.23 -0.09
N SER A 34 1.66 -3.24 0.77
CA SER A 34 0.47 -3.96 1.25
C SER A 34 -0.56 -3.06 1.95
N LEU A 35 -0.15 -2.39 3.02
CA LEU A 35 -1.07 -1.69 3.93
C LEU A 35 -1.30 -0.21 3.59
N HIS A 36 -0.94 0.21 2.38
CA HIS A 36 -1.31 1.50 1.81
C HIS A 36 -2.75 1.51 1.29
N TYR A 37 -3.12 0.50 0.49
CA TYR A 37 -4.43 0.42 -0.16
C TYR A 37 -5.63 0.53 0.78
N PRO A 38 -5.63 -0.04 2.01
CA PRO A 38 -6.74 0.18 2.93
C PRO A 38 -7.00 1.65 3.22
N GLN A 39 -5.95 2.46 3.44
CA GLN A 39 -6.09 3.89 3.70
C GLN A 39 -6.52 4.65 2.43
N ILE A 40 -5.90 4.33 1.28
CA ILE A 40 -6.18 4.97 0.00
C ILE A 40 -7.64 4.73 -0.42
N VAL A 41 -8.13 3.49 -0.32
CA VAL A 41 -9.53 3.13 -0.62
C VAL A 41 -10.48 3.88 0.31
N ASN A 42 -10.20 3.91 1.62
CA ASN A 42 -11.05 4.60 2.59
C ASN A 42 -11.11 6.11 2.33
N ASN A 43 -9.95 6.75 2.09
CA ASN A 43 -9.88 8.17 1.75
C ASN A 43 -10.68 8.49 0.47
N TRP A 44 -10.51 7.67 -0.57
CA TRP A 44 -11.29 7.82 -1.81
C TRP A 44 -12.79 7.66 -1.56
N MET A 45 -13.21 6.62 -0.84
CA MET A 45 -14.63 6.36 -0.60
C MET A 45 -15.30 7.45 0.24
N GLN A 46 -14.59 8.02 1.20
CA GLN A 46 -15.08 9.16 1.99
C GLN A 46 -15.27 10.41 1.13
N ALA A 47 -14.33 10.72 0.23
CA ALA A 47 -14.37 11.93 -0.59
C ALA A 47 -15.25 11.79 -1.85
N HIS A 48 -15.27 10.61 -2.47
CA HIS A 48 -15.73 10.39 -3.84
C HIS A 48 -16.54 9.11 -4.03
N GLY A 49 -16.97 8.43 -2.95
CA GLY A 49 -17.73 7.19 -3.05
C GLY A 49 -19.01 7.32 -3.89
N SER A 50 -19.74 8.44 -3.75
CA SER A 50 -20.96 8.72 -4.52
C SER A 50 -20.71 9.05 -6.01
N SER A 51 -19.48 9.36 -6.37
CA SER A 51 -19.06 9.68 -7.74
C SER A 51 -18.13 8.62 -8.33
N THR A 52 -18.16 7.40 -7.79
CA THR A 52 -17.38 6.25 -8.30
C THR A 52 -18.25 5.39 -9.21
N TYR A 53 -17.77 5.11 -10.42
CA TYR A 53 -18.54 4.40 -11.46
C TYR A 53 -17.78 3.22 -12.08
N PRO A 54 -18.50 2.26 -12.69
CA PRO A 54 -17.87 1.21 -13.48
C PRO A 54 -16.96 1.78 -14.58
N GLY A 55 -15.72 1.28 -14.65
CA GLY A 55 -14.74 1.74 -15.62
C GLY A 55 -13.88 2.91 -15.15
N ASP A 56 -14.13 3.45 -13.95
CA ASP A 56 -13.19 4.35 -13.31
C ASP A 56 -11.88 3.62 -12.97
N ILE A 57 -10.76 4.33 -13.02
CA ILE A 57 -9.47 3.88 -12.47
C ILE A 57 -8.90 5.04 -11.70
N ILE A 58 -8.71 4.83 -10.40
CA ILE A 58 -8.18 5.82 -9.48
C ILE A 58 -6.68 5.64 -9.44
N ILE A 59 -5.93 6.74 -9.40
CA ILE A 59 -4.48 6.78 -9.30
C ILE A 59 -4.05 7.79 -8.24
N THR A 60 -2.97 7.50 -7.53
CA THR A 60 -2.27 8.44 -6.66
C THR A 60 -0.84 7.98 -6.40
N ASN A 61 0.06 8.89 -6.05
CA ASN A 61 1.35 8.61 -5.40
C ASN A 61 1.54 9.49 -4.15
N ASP A 62 0.46 10.13 -3.67
CA ASP A 62 0.51 11.12 -2.62
C ASP A 62 0.56 10.46 -1.23
N PRO A 63 1.65 10.64 -0.45
CA PRO A 63 1.76 10.09 0.89
C PRO A 63 0.64 10.54 1.82
N TYR A 64 0.20 11.79 1.68
CA TYR A 64 -0.89 12.36 2.48
C TYR A 64 -2.26 11.77 2.13
N SER A 65 -2.39 11.17 0.94
CA SER A 65 -3.56 10.40 0.54
C SER A 65 -3.49 8.91 0.94
N GLY A 66 -2.38 8.47 1.56
CA GLY A 66 -2.14 7.10 2.00
C GLY A 66 -1.07 6.34 1.20
N GLY A 67 -0.40 6.98 0.23
CA GLY A 67 0.74 6.40 -0.50
C GLY A 67 2.00 6.23 0.35
N ALA A 68 3.04 5.65 -0.24
CA ALA A 68 4.34 5.42 0.40
C ALA A 68 5.31 6.59 0.19
N HIS A 69 5.69 6.83 -1.05
CA HIS A 69 6.50 7.96 -1.48
C HIS A 69 6.16 8.25 -2.95
N LEU A 70 6.61 9.39 -3.47
CA LEU A 70 6.19 9.84 -4.81
C LEU A 70 6.52 8.86 -5.96
N PRO A 71 7.65 8.12 -5.94
CA PRO A 71 7.93 7.11 -6.95
C PRO A 71 6.93 5.95 -7.01
N ASP A 72 6.26 5.63 -5.89
CA ASP A 72 5.31 4.52 -5.85
C ASP A 72 3.93 4.98 -6.28
N ILE A 73 3.43 4.41 -7.37
CA ILE A 73 2.08 4.68 -7.84
C ILE A 73 1.11 3.62 -7.37
N PHE A 74 -0.06 4.05 -6.91
CA PHE A 74 -1.14 3.19 -6.45
C PHE A 74 -2.34 3.37 -7.37
N MET A 75 -2.77 2.29 -8.02
CA MET A 75 -3.98 2.27 -8.83
C MET A 75 -5.04 1.35 -8.26
N MET A 76 -6.30 1.78 -8.37
CA MET A 76 -7.45 1.04 -7.88
C MET A 76 -8.56 1.06 -8.94
N LEU A 77 -9.10 -0.12 -9.22
CA LEU A 77 -10.18 -0.34 -10.18
C LEU A 77 -11.38 -0.95 -9.43
N PRO A 78 -12.51 -0.24 -9.28
CA PRO A 78 -13.70 -0.76 -8.62
C PRO A 78 -14.41 -1.81 -9.48
N ILE A 79 -14.77 -2.93 -8.87
CA ILE A 79 -15.49 -4.04 -9.49
C ILE A 79 -16.90 -4.06 -8.92
N PHE A 80 -17.87 -3.72 -9.76
CA PHE A 80 -19.28 -3.61 -9.40
C PHE A 80 -20.03 -4.91 -9.62
N GLY A 81 -20.97 -5.21 -8.72
CA GLY A 81 -21.98 -6.26 -8.91
C GLY A 81 -23.26 -5.71 -9.56
N ASP A 82 -24.21 -6.60 -9.87
CA ASP A 82 -25.45 -6.26 -10.60
C ASP A 82 -26.31 -5.19 -9.90
N GLY A 83 -26.21 -5.09 -8.57
CA GLY A 83 -26.93 -4.10 -7.77
C GLY A 83 -26.31 -2.70 -7.75
N GLY A 84 -25.26 -2.43 -8.54
CA GLY A 84 -24.58 -1.14 -8.59
C GLY A 84 -23.66 -0.85 -7.40
N ASN A 85 -23.46 -1.81 -6.51
CA ASN A 85 -22.51 -1.72 -5.39
C ASN A 85 -21.14 -2.27 -5.79
N ILE A 86 -20.08 -1.69 -5.22
CA ILE A 86 -18.73 -2.21 -5.33
C ILE A 86 -18.66 -3.52 -4.54
N MET A 87 -18.28 -4.62 -5.21
CA MET A 87 -18.00 -5.89 -4.55
C MET A 87 -16.59 -5.87 -3.96
N VAL A 88 -15.62 -5.50 -4.80
CA VAL A 88 -14.18 -5.47 -4.48
C VAL A 88 -13.47 -4.42 -5.34
N TRP A 89 -12.24 -4.08 -4.97
CA TRP A 89 -11.29 -3.32 -5.76
C TRP A 89 -10.21 -4.25 -6.28
N ALA A 90 -9.90 -4.18 -7.57
CA ALA A 90 -8.64 -4.70 -8.08
C ALA A 90 -7.59 -3.59 -7.98
N VAL A 91 -6.45 -3.90 -7.38
CA VAL A 91 -5.38 -2.94 -7.19
C VAL A 91 -4.10 -3.41 -7.85
N ALA A 92 -3.33 -2.44 -8.32
CA ALA A 92 -2.00 -2.65 -8.82
C ALA A 92 -1.19 -1.37 -8.64
N GLY A 93 0.09 -1.50 -8.40
CA GLY A 93 0.95 -0.36 -8.14
C GLY A 93 2.37 -0.79 -7.90
N GLY A 94 3.26 0.17 -7.82
CA GLY A 94 4.68 -0.09 -7.61
C GLY A 94 5.54 1.06 -8.05
N HIS A 95 6.84 0.80 -8.00
CA HIS A 95 7.84 1.83 -8.10
C HIS A 95 8.13 2.24 -9.55
N LEU A 96 8.08 3.54 -9.80
CA LEU A 96 8.51 4.18 -11.02
C LEU A 96 9.75 5.04 -10.73
N GLY A 97 10.87 4.71 -11.36
CA GLY A 97 12.20 5.21 -10.96
C GLY A 97 12.48 6.70 -11.15
N ASP A 98 11.55 7.47 -11.73
CA ASP A 98 11.66 8.92 -11.83
C ASP A 98 10.27 9.56 -12.03
N VAL A 99 9.84 10.37 -11.05
CA VAL A 99 8.59 11.15 -11.10
C VAL A 99 8.86 12.65 -11.09
N GLY A 100 10.09 13.05 -11.45
CA GLY A 100 10.59 14.43 -11.39
C GLY A 100 11.46 14.68 -10.17
N GLY A 101 11.36 15.87 -9.58
CA GLY A 101 12.13 16.25 -8.40
C GLY A 101 13.50 16.86 -8.71
N SER A 102 14.25 17.17 -7.66
CA SER A 102 15.55 17.87 -7.72
C SER A 102 16.66 17.05 -8.39
N VAL A 103 16.59 15.72 -8.33
CA VAL A 103 17.59 14.80 -8.88
C VAL A 103 16.96 13.86 -9.90
N PHE A 104 17.79 13.25 -10.76
CA PHE A 104 17.36 12.12 -11.58
C PHE A 104 17.42 10.85 -10.73
N GLY A 105 16.26 10.33 -10.35
CA GLY A 105 16.14 9.13 -9.52
C GLY A 105 14.95 9.23 -8.57
N SER A 106 14.76 8.17 -7.80
CA SER A 106 13.58 8.00 -6.94
C SER A 106 13.61 8.83 -5.67
N CYS A 107 14.79 9.06 -5.09
CA CYS A 107 14.93 9.67 -3.77
C CYS A 107 16.05 10.70 -3.76
N ALA A 108 15.71 11.98 -3.62
CA ALA A 108 16.66 13.03 -3.28
C ALA A 108 16.84 13.06 -1.77
N CYS A 109 18.02 12.64 -1.29
CA CYS A 109 18.30 12.54 0.15
C CYS A 109 18.38 13.91 0.85
N ASP A 110 18.59 14.99 0.10
CA ASP A 110 18.74 16.36 0.60
C ASP A 110 17.47 17.22 0.41
N SER A 111 16.33 16.60 0.12
CA SER A 111 15.03 17.28 0.10
C SER A 111 14.62 17.69 1.52
N LYS A 112 14.19 18.93 1.68
CA LYS A 112 13.59 19.46 2.91
C LYS A 112 12.06 19.51 2.87
N GLU A 113 11.51 19.53 1.65
CA GLU A 113 10.09 19.64 1.41
C GLU A 113 9.68 18.70 0.28
N ILE A 114 8.50 18.10 0.40
CA ILE A 114 7.95 17.17 -0.60
C ILE A 114 7.86 17.77 -2.02
N TYR A 115 7.81 19.10 -2.14
CA TYR A 115 7.79 19.80 -3.43
C TYR A 115 9.10 19.63 -4.22
N GLN A 116 10.19 19.27 -3.55
CA GLN A 116 11.49 18.98 -4.15
C GLN A 116 11.59 17.52 -4.63
N GLU A 117 10.68 16.64 -4.21
CA GLU A 117 10.75 15.19 -4.45
C GLU A 117 10.06 14.76 -5.75
N GLY A 118 9.29 15.66 -6.39
CA GLY A 118 8.70 15.42 -7.70
C GLY A 118 7.19 15.65 -7.76
N LEU A 119 6.56 15.09 -8.79
CA LEU A 119 5.13 15.27 -9.00
C LEU A 119 4.33 14.48 -7.96
N ARG A 120 3.72 15.21 -7.04
CA ARG A 120 2.73 14.68 -6.10
C ARG A 120 1.33 14.71 -6.71
N LEU A 121 0.84 13.53 -7.07
CA LEU A 121 -0.48 13.29 -7.65
C LEU A 121 -1.48 12.90 -6.55
N PRO A 122 -2.39 13.80 -6.13
CA PRO A 122 -3.44 13.46 -5.18
C PRO A 122 -4.37 12.38 -5.76
N LEU A 123 -5.28 11.88 -4.94
CA LEU A 123 -6.33 10.96 -5.37
C LEU A 123 -7.14 11.52 -6.55
N MET A 124 -6.97 10.92 -7.73
CA MET A 124 -7.59 11.36 -8.97
C MET A 124 -8.06 10.18 -9.81
N LYS A 125 -8.99 10.44 -10.75
CA LYS A 125 -9.36 9.46 -11.79
C LYS A 125 -8.40 9.59 -12.97
N LEU A 126 -7.64 8.53 -13.22
CA LEU A 126 -6.91 8.36 -14.49
C LEU A 126 -7.87 7.97 -15.62
N TYR A 127 -8.82 7.09 -15.33
CA TYR A 127 -9.93 6.77 -16.23
C TYR A 127 -11.23 7.17 -15.55
N GLU A 128 -12.09 7.86 -16.29
CA GLU A 128 -13.45 8.13 -15.89
C GLU A 128 -14.40 7.39 -16.84
N ARG A 129 -15.15 6.43 -16.30
CA ARG A 129 -16.10 5.58 -17.04
C ARG A 129 -15.47 4.96 -18.30
N GLY A 130 -14.22 4.51 -18.18
CA GLY A 130 -13.45 3.90 -19.26
C GLY A 130 -12.76 4.88 -20.22
N VAL A 131 -12.91 6.19 -20.01
CA VAL A 131 -12.24 7.22 -20.82
C VAL A 131 -10.99 7.73 -20.10
N LEU A 132 -9.83 7.61 -20.76
CA LEU A 132 -8.56 8.11 -20.24
C LEU A 132 -8.56 9.63 -20.11
N ASN A 133 -8.15 10.12 -18.95
CA ASN A 133 -7.79 11.52 -18.74
C ASN A 133 -6.41 11.80 -19.38
N LYS A 134 -6.44 12.22 -20.65
CA LYS A 134 -5.22 12.49 -21.44
C LYS A 134 -4.41 13.65 -20.89
N ASP A 135 -5.06 14.65 -20.31
CA ASP A 135 -4.38 15.82 -19.75
C ASP A 135 -3.57 15.42 -18.53
N LEU A 136 -4.17 14.62 -17.63
CA LEU A 136 -3.46 14.05 -16.48
C LEU A 136 -2.26 13.20 -16.91
N LEU A 137 -2.44 12.28 -17.87
CA LEU A 137 -1.33 11.48 -18.37
C LEU A 137 -0.22 12.36 -19.01
N THR A 138 -0.61 13.42 -19.72
CA THR A 138 0.35 14.35 -20.34
C THR A 138 1.17 15.08 -19.27
N ILE A 139 0.53 15.57 -18.20
CA ILE A 139 1.21 16.19 -17.06
C ILE A 139 2.16 15.20 -16.37
N TYR A 140 1.68 13.98 -16.12
CA TYR A 140 2.44 12.95 -15.42
C TYR A 140 3.66 12.47 -16.23
N LYS A 141 3.55 12.41 -17.56
CA LYS A 141 4.71 12.15 -18.42
C LYS A 141 5.68 13.32 -18.41
N ALA A 142 5.19 14.57 -18.47
CA ALA A 142 6.03 15.75 -18.52
C ALA A 142 6.85 15.98 -17.24
N SER A 143 6.44 15.39 -16.10
CA SER A 143 7.23 15.47 -14.87
C SER A 143 8.43 14.54 -14.84
N SER A 144 8.48 13.53 -15.72
CA SER A 144 9.52 12.50 -15.68
C SER A 144 10.61 12.72 -16.74
N ARG A 145 11.83 12.36 -16.40
CA ARG A 145 12.98 12.22 -17.30
C ARG A 145 12.91 10.95 -18.15
N THR A 146 12.01 10.02 -17.80
CA THR A 146 11.76 8.76 -18.52
C THR A 146 10.26 8.57 -18.83
N PRO A 147 9.63 9.48 -19.61
CA PRO A 147 8.18 9.50 -19.80
C PRO A 147 7.61 8.22 -20.45
N GLU A 148 8.38 7.54 -21.28
CA GLU A 148 7.97 6.28 -21.92
C GLU A 148 7.93 5.11 -20.91
N ILE A 149 8.84 5.10 -19.93
CA ILE A 149 8.85 4.08 -18.88
C ILE A 149 7.64 4.26 -17.96
N ILE A 150 7.33 5.52 -17.62
CA ILE A 150 6.14 5.89 -16.85
C ILE A 150 4.85 5.41 -17.53
N GLU A 151 4.66 5.76 -18.80
CA GLU A 151 3.44 5.41 -19.55
C GLU A 151 3.25 3.88 -19.60
N VAL A 152 4.31 3.14 -19.90
CA VAL A 152 4.25 1.67 -19.93
C VAL A 152 4.01 1.11 -18.52
N GLY A 153 4.61 1.68 -17.48
CA GLY A 153 4.39 1.28 -16.10
C GLY A 153 2.93 1.38 -15.70
N ILE A 154 2.31 2.54 -15.96
CA ILE A 154 0.88 2.78 -15.73
C ILE A 154 0.02 1.79 -16.52
N GLU A 155 0.30 1.57 -17.80
CA GLU A 155 -0.45 0.59 -18.61
C GLU A 155 -0.27 -0.85 -18.10
N ALA A 156 0.91 -1.20 -17.57
CA ALA A 156 1.15 -2.52 -16.99
C ALA A 156 0.30 -2.73 -15.72
N PHE A 157 0.25 -1.76 -14.82
CA PHE A 157 -0.62 -1.83 -13.64
C PHE A 157 -2.10 -1.84 -14.03
N ARG A 158 -2.47 -1.09 -15.07
CA ARG A 158 -3.85 -1.10 -15.60
C ARG A 158 -4.22 -2.49 -16.09
N ALA A 159 -3.36 -3.11 -16.88
CA ALA A 159 -3.56 -4.47 -17.39
C ALA A 159 -3.65 -5.50 -16.25
N ALA A 160 -2.86 -5.33 -15.18
CA ALA A 160 -2.97 -6.17 -13.98
C ALA A 160 -4.33 -6.03 -13.29
N CYS A 161 -4.83 -4.80 -13.08
CA CYS A 161 -6.16 -4.56 -12.52
C CYS A 161 -7.27 -5.20 -13.37
N TYR A 162 -7.22 -5.07 -14.70
CA TYR A 162 -8.21 -5.69 -15.59
C TYR A 162 -8.14 -7.22 -15.58
N THR A 163 -6.94 -7.78 -15.47
CA THR A 163 -6.76 -9.23 -15.30
C THR A 163 -7.42 -9.69 -13.99
N GLY A 164 -7.14 -9.02 -12.88
CA GLY A 164 -7.77 -9.29 -11.58
C GLY A 164 -9.29 -9.20 -11.66
N LYS A 165 -9.82 -8.13 -12.26
CA LYS A 165 -11.26 -7.96 -12.52
C LYS A 165 -11.86 -9.11 -13.32
N LYS A 166 -11.24 -9.48 -14.43
CA LYS A 166 -11.74 -10.55 -15.30
C LYS A 166 -11.84 -11.87 -14.52
N ARG A 167 -10.76 -12.27 -13.84
CA ARG A 167 -10.70 -13.52 -13.09
C ARG A 167 -11.67 -13.53 -11.91
N PHE A 168 -11.83 -12.40 -11.22
CA PHE A 168 -12.81 -12.28 -10.15
C PHE A 168 -14.25 -12.42 -10.66
N LEU A 169 -14.60 -11.78 -11.78
CA LEU A 169 -15.94 -11.89 -12.35
C LEU A 169 -16.25 -13.28 -12.92
N GLU A 170 -15.23 -14.03 -13.37
CA GLU A 170 -15.37 -15.46 -13.70
C GLU A 170 -15.79 -16.26 -12.46
N LEU A 171 -15.16 -16.04 -11.30
CA LEU A 171 -15.56 -16.69 -10.03
C LEU A 171 -16.99 -16.29 -9.61
N VAL A 172 -17.36 -15.02 -9.77
CA VAL A 172 -18.71 -14.54 -9.48
C VAL A 172 -19.74 -15.22 -10.39
N LYS A 173 -19.42 -15.41 -11.67
CA LYS A 173 -20.28 -16.09 -12.63
C LYS A 173 -20.47 -17.57 -12.26
N ASP A 174 -19.40 -18.25 -11.85
CA ASP A 174 -19.43 -19.69 -11.59
C ASP A 174 -20.08 -20.06 -10.25
N HIS A 175 -19.91 -19.21 -9.22
CA HIS A 175 -20.34 -19.52 -7.85
C HIS A 175 -21.45 -18.60 -7.31
N GLY A 176 -21.69 -17.46 -7.95
CA GLY A 176 -22.56 -16.39 -7.44
C GLY A 176 -21.89 -15.55 -6.36
N TRP A 177 -22.18 -14.24 -6.36
CA TRP A 177 -21.56 -13.30 -5.43
C TRP A 177 -21.80 -13.66 -3.95
N GLN A 178 -23.02 -14.05 -3.58
CA GLN A 178 -23.34 -14.34 -2.17
C GLN A 178 -22.55 -15.52 -1.62
N THR A 179 -22.39 -16.58 -2.41
CA THR A 179 -21.57 -17.74 -2.04
C THR A 179 -20.10 -17.35 -1.95
N LEU A 180 -19.59 -16.63 -2.96
CA LEU A 180 -18.20 -16.22 -3.00
C LEU A 180 -17.85 -15.31 -1.80
N ARG A 181 -18.75 -14.40 -1.43
CA ARG A 181 -18.58 -13.53 -0.26
C ARG A 181 -18.37 -14.32 1.03
N ILE A 182 -19.14 -15.38 1.25
CA ILE A 182 -19.00 -16.25 2.44
C ILE A 182 -17.60 -16.88 2.47
N TYR A 183 -17.10 -17.39 1.34
CA TYR A 183 -15.76 -17.97 1.29
C TYR A 183 -14.65 -16.94 1.48
N LEU A 184 -14.83 -15.73 0.97
CA LEU A 184 -13.87 -14.64 1.17
C LEU A 184 -13.84 -14.17 2.63
N ASP A 185 -14.99 -14.09 3.29
CA ASP A 185 -15.10 -13.79 4.72
C ASP A 185 -14.37 -14.88 5.54
N GLU A 186 -14.65 -16.15 5.25
CA GLU A 186 -13.98 -17.28 5.94
C GLU A 186 -12.47 -17.32 5.67
N LEU A 187 -12.00 -16.92 4.48
CA LEU A 187 -10.57 -16.87 4.17
C LEU A 187 -9.82 -15.84 5.02
N LEU A 188 -10.46 -14.71 5.34
CA LEU A 188 -9.91 -13.71 6.26
C LEU A 188 -9.88 -14.25 7.69
N ASP A 189 -10.99 -14.84 8.14
CA ASP A 189 -11.10 -15.40 9.49
C ASP A 189 -10.12 -16.58 9.68
N TYR A 190 -9.89 -17.37 8.64
CA TYR A 190 -8.91 -18.45 8.66
C TYR A 190 -7.47 -17.92 8.80
N ALA A 191 -7.11 -16.89 8.04
CA ALA A 191 -5.79 -16.26 8.16
C ALA A 191 -5.57 -15.63 9.55
N GLU A 192 -6.62 -15.00 10.12
CA GLU A 192 -6.58 -14.50 11.49
C GLU A 192 -6.33 -15.63 12.50
N ARG A 193 -7.10 -16.72 12.44
CA ARG A 193 -6.93 -17.87 13.34
C ARG A 193 -5.52 -18.45 13.26
N MET A 194 -5.01 -18.68 12.05
CA MET A 194 -3.65 -19.18 11.89
C MET A 194 -2.60 -18.21 12.43
N THR A 195 -2.80 -16.90 12.25
CA THR A 195 -1.86 -15.89 12.77
C THR A 195 -1.87 -15.86 14.30
N ARG A 196 -3.06 -15.87 14.91
CA ARG A 196 -3.25 -15.98 16.37
C ARG A 196 -2.61 -17.24 16.93
N ASP A 197 -2.76 -18.38 16.25
CA ASP A 197 -2.13 -19.65 16.63
C ASP A 197 -0.59 -19.56 16.61
N GLU A 198 0.00 -18.83 15.66
CA GLU A 198 1.47 -18.61 15.64
C GLU A 198 1.91 -17.63 16.73
N ILE A 199 1.18 -16.54 16.95
CA ILE A 199 1.48 -15.58 18.04
C ILE A 199 1.40 -16.28 19.40
N GLY A 200 0.39 -17.13 19.64
CA GLY A 200 0.22 -17.86 20.90
C GLY A 200 1.32 -18.88 21.22
N LYS A 201 2.21 -19.20 20.27
CA LYS A 201 3.41 -20.01 20.51
C LYS A 201 4.58 -19.17 21.00
N MET A 202 4.54 -17.85 20.79
CA MET A 202 5.57 -16.93 21.26
C MET A 202 5.44 -16.73 22.77
N PRO A 203 6.55 -16.56 23.52
CA PRO A 203 6.44 -16.33 24.95
C PRO A 203 5.83 -14.96 25.26
N ASP A 204 4.78 -14.94 26.07
CA ASP A 204 4.21 -13.70 26.63
C ASP A 204 5.30 -12.85 27.29
N GLY A 205 5.27 -11.55 27.03
CA GLY A 205 6.28 -10.64 27.55
C GLY A 205 6.35 -9.31 26.82
N ALA A 206 7.23 -8.45 27.30
CA ALA A 206 7.59 -7.19 26.67
C ALA A 206 9.05 -7.23 26.25
N TYR A 207 9.31 -6.89 24.99
CA TYR A 207 10.61 -6.91 24.34
C TYR A 207 10.88 -5.53 23.76
N GLU A 208 12.04 -4.95 24.02
CA GLU A 208 12.37 -3.59 23.58
C GLU A 208 13.65 -3.59 22.76
N PHE A 209 13.67 -2.78 21.71
CA PHE A 209 14.83 -2.57 20.87
C PHE A 209 14.90 -1.10 20.43
N THR A 210 16.12 -0.57 20.41
CA THR A 210 16.41 0.78 19.91
C THR A 210 17.56 0.71 18.94
N ASP A 211 17.39 1.30 17.76
CA ASP A 211 18.43 1.52 16.77
C ASP A 211 18.48 2.99 16.35
N TYR A 212 19.49 3.36 15.56
CA TYR A 212 19.71 4.73 15.12
C TYR A 212 19.98 4.81 13.61
N MET A 213 19.38 5.78 12.94
CA MET A 213 19.80 6.19 11.59
C MET A 213 20.82 7.34 11.70
N ASP A 214 21.78 7.37 10.78
CA ASP A 214 22.93 8.30 10.82
C ASP A 214 22.50 9.78 10.80
N ASP A 215 21.64 10.16 9.85
CA ASP A 215 21.10 11.52 9.69
C ASP A 215 19.81 11.52 8.85
N ASP A 216 19.18 12.69 8.68
CA ASP A 216 18.02 12.88 7.79
C ASP A 216 18.39 13.44 6.40
N GLY A 217 19.69 13.50 6.08
CA GLY A 217 20.25 14.14 4.90
C GLY A 217 20.49 15.65 5.03
N ILE A 218 20.02 16.29 6.10
CA ILE A 218 20.13 17.73 6.36
C ILE A 218 20.80 18.01 7.71
N ASN A 219 20.28 17.41 8.78
CA ASN A 219 20.78 17.49 10.14
C ASN A 219 21.62 16.24 10.44
N PRO A 220 22.93 16.38 10.78
CA PRO A 220 23.81 15.24 11.07
C PRO A 220 23.53 14.53 12.41
N ASP A 221 22.48 14.91 13.14
CA ASP A 221 22.09 14.26 14.38
C ASP A 221 21.44 12.88 14.12
N LEU A 222 21.81 11.90 14.94
CA LEU A 222 21.21 10.57 14.88
C LEU A 222 19.70 10.61 15.10
N LEU A 223 18.96 9.86 14.28
CA LEU A 223 17.53 9.65 14.45
C LEU A 223 17.29 8.34 15.20
N THR A 224 16.59 8.40 16.34
CA THR A 224 16.26 7.23 17.15
C THR A 224 15.05 6.50 16.57
N MET A 225 15.18 5.19 16.39
CA MET A 225 14.08 4.28 16.08
C MET A 225 13.89 3.33 17.27
N HIS A 226 12.78 3.47 17.99
CA HIS A 226 12.49 2.63 19.15
C HIS A 226 11.23 1.81 18.92
N VAL A 227 11.25 0.55 19.33
CA VAL A 227 10.05 -0.29 19.37
C VAL A 227 10.01 -1.12 20.63
N LYS A 228 8.84 -1.12 21.26
CA LYS A 228 8.44 -2.05 22.30
C LYS A 228 7.40 -3.01 21.73
N ILE A 229 7.71 -4.28 21.75
CA ILE A 229 6.82 -5.36 21.32
C ILE A 229 6.26 -6.04 22.56
N THR A 230 4.93 -6.03 22.72
CA THR A 230 4.24 -6.74 23.79
C THR A 230 3.45 -7.91 23.20
N ILE A 231 3.74 -9.12 23.68
CA ILE A 231 3.01 -10.34 23.33
C ILE A 231 2.17 -10.72 24.55
N ALA A 232 0.86 -10.91 24.33
CA ALA A 232 -0.07 -11.31 25.37
C ALA A 232 -1.13 -12.26 24.81
N GLY A 233 -1.01 -13.55 25.11
CA GLY A 233 -1.87 -14.58 24.55
C GLY A 233 -1.67 -14.71 23.05
N ASP A 234 -2.69 -14.37 22.27
CA ASP A 234 -2.69 -14.48 20.81
C ASP A 234 -2.62 -13.13 20.08
N GLU A 235 -2.29 -12.06 20.81
CA GLU A 235 -2.16 -10.69 20.29
C GLU A 235 -0.75 -10.15 20.44
N ILE A 236 -0.36 -9.29 19.50
CA ILE A 236 0.94 -8.61 19.48
C ILE A 236 0.74 -7.11 19.33
N THR A 237 1.41 -6.32 20.18
CA THR A 237 1.39 -4.86 20.14
C THR A 237 2.77 -4.32 19.84
N TYR A 238 2.90 -3.51 18.79
CA TYR A 238 4.10 -2.76 18.46
C TYR A 238 3.91 -1.31 18.88
N ASP A 239 4.72 -0.83 19.82
CA ASP A 239 4.70 0.54 20.33
C ASP A 239 5.99 1.27 20.01
N PHE A 240 5.90 2.28 19.16
CA PHE A 240 7.01 3.09 18.69
C PHE A 240 7.25 4.36 19.54
N THR A 241 6.62 4.46 20.72
CA THR A 241 6.86 5.56 21.66
C THR A 241 8.34 5.65 22.04
N GLY A 242 8.97 6.79 21.77
CA GLY A 242 10.41 6.98 21.95
C GLY A 242 11.19 7.11 20.64
N THR A 243 10.53 6.89 19.50
CA THR A 243 11.06 7.22 18.16
C THR A 243 11.19 8.74 17.98
N SER A 244 12.22 9.17 17.23
CA SER A 244 12.53 10.58 16.98
C SER A 244 11.35 11.36 16.37
N PRO A 245 11.25 12.67 16.68
CA PRO A 245 10.32 13.56 15.99
C PRO A 245 10.66 13.66 14.50
N GLN A 246 9.69 14.06 13.69
CA GLN A 246 9.85 14.31 12.25
C GLN A 246 11.12 15.13 11.97
N GLY A 247 11.95 14.65 11.02
CA GLY A 247 13.16 15.33 10.59
C GLY A 247 12.89 16.48 9.62
N GLU A 248 13.87 17.36 9.43
CA GLU A 248 13.80 18.41 8.39
C GLU A 248 14.06 17.85 6.99
N GLY A 249 14.78 16.73 6.88
CA GLY A 249 15.15 16.11 5.63
C GLY A 249 14.19 15.03 5.12
N ALA A 250 14.66 14.22 4.16
CA ALA A 250 13.83 13.28 3.41
C ALA A 250 13.57 11.95 4.15
N MET A 251 14.12 11.76 5.35
CA MET A 251 13.99 10.53 6.14
C MET A 251 12.74 10.52 7.03
N ASN A 252 11.58 10.80 6.43
CA ASN A 252 10.28 10.79 7.07
C ASN A 252 9.36 9.76 6.39
N ASN A 253 8.81 8.83 7.17
CA ASN A 253 8.08 7.68 6.67
C ASN A 253 6.58 7.82 6.91
N PRO A 254 5.69 7.60 5.92
CA PRO A 254 4.26 7.63 6.17
C PRO A 254 3.75 6.38 6.91
N LEU A 255 2.67 6.55 7.67
CA LEU A 255 2.01 5.50 8.45
C LEU A 255 1.71 4.20 7.66
N GLY A 256 1.34 4.32 6.38
CA GLY A 256 1.08 3.15 5.53
C GLY A 256 2.31 2.27 5.39
N THR A 257 3.50 2.88 5.24
CA THR A 257 4.76 2.17 5.10
C THR A 257 5.16 1.55 6.43
N SER A 258 5.01 2.29 7.54
CA SER A 258 5.24 1.80 8.90
C SER A 258 4.40 0.54 9.20
N ARG A 259 3.11 0.55 8.84
CA ARG A 259 2.22 -0.62 8.93
C ARG A 259 2.72 -1.80 8.10
N SER A 260 3.05 -1.57 6.82
CA SER A 260 3.51 -2.63 5.91
C SER A 260 4.82 -3.27 6.37
N ILE A 261 5.75 -2.48 6.94
CA ILE A 261 7.01 -3.00 7.48
C ILE A 261 6.76 -3.87 8.71
N VAL A 262 5.88 -3.45 9.62
CA VAL A 262 5.48 -4.27 10.79
C VAL A 262 4.83 -5.58 10.33
N LEU A 263 3.93 -5.53 9.35
CA LEU A 263 3.32 -6.74 8.77
C LEU A 263 4.39 -7.66 8.14
N THR A 264 5.36 -7.08 7.44
CA THR A 264 6.46 -7.84 6.83
C THR A 264 7.29 -8.54 7.90
N ALA A 265 7.69 -7.82 8.94
CA ALA A 265 8.44 -8.39 10.06
C ALA A 265 7.68 -9.54 10.75
N LEU A 266 6.37 -9.37 10.96
CA LEU A 266 5.53 -10.45 11.51
C LEU A 266 5.49 -11.66 10.58
N ARG A 267 5.30 -11.45 9.26
CA ARG A 267 5.25 -12.53 8.26
C ARG A 267 6.52 -13.38 8.22
N GLU A 268 7.69 -12.78 8.45
CA GLU A 268 8.96 -13.51 8.51
C GLU A 268 9.09 -14.41 9.76
N MET A 269 8.27 -14.17 10.79
CA MET A 269 8.32 -14.93 12.06
C MET A 269 7.22 -15.99 12.20
N ILE A 270 6.20 -15.96 11.34
CA ILE A 270 5.03 -16.86 11.40
C ILE A 270 5.01 -17.85 10.23
N ASN A 271 4.07 -18.77 10.25
CA ASN A 271 3.93 -19.79 9.23
C ASN A 271 3.76 -19.18 7.81
N PRO A 272 4.65 -19.47 6.84
CA PRO A 272 4.58 -18.92 5.49
C PRO A 272 3.37 -19.41 4.67
N ASP A 273 2.69 -20.48 5.11
CA ASP A 273 1.47 -21.00 4.47
C ASP A 273 0.19 -20.21 4.85
N ILE A 274 0.29 -19.23 5.75
CA ILE A 274 -0.83 -18.36 6.11
C ILE A 274 -1.27 -17.54 4.88
N PRO A 275 -2.57 -17.52 4.52
CA PRO A 275 -3.04 -16.75 3.38
C PRO A 275 -2.67 -15.26 3.49
N ARG A 276 -2.14 -14.69 2.39
CA ARG A 276 -1.76 -13.27 2.31
C ARG A 276 -2.99 -12.38 2.15
N ASN A 277 -3.57 -12.00 3.29
CA ASN A 277 -4.73 -11.12 3.34
C ASN A 277 -4.77 -10.31 4.66
N GLY A 278 -5.82 -9.49 4.82
CA GLY A 278 -5.99 -8.60 5.97
C GLY A 278 -6.25 -9.30 7.31
N GLY A 279 -6.60 -10.59 7.31
CA GLY A 279 -6.78 -11.38 8.53
C GLY A 279 -5.53 -11.44 9.39
N VAL A 280 -4.34 -11.45 8.75
CA VAL A 280 -3.03 -11.44 9.43
C VAL A 280 -2.81 -10.18 10.26
N TRP A 281 -3.46 -9.07 9.91
CA TRP A 281 -3.32 -7.79 10.62
C TRP A 281 -4.27 -7.65 11.81
N ARG A 282 -5.32 -8.45 11.90
CA ARG A 282 -6.35 -8.33 12.95
C ARG A 282 -5.86 -8.55 14.39
N PRO A 283 -4.91 -9.46 14.69
CA PRO A 283 -4.33 -9.60 16.03
C PRO A 283 -3.17 -8.63 16.31
N VAL A 284 -2.92 -7.66 15.42
CA VAL A 284 -1.81 -6.72 15.54
C VAL A 284 -2.31 -5.35 15.99
N ASN A 285 -1.78 -4.88 17.11
CA ASN A 285 -1.95 -3.51 17.58
C ASN A 285 -0.70 -2.69 17.25
N LEU A 286 -0.88 -1.47 16.75
CA LEU A 286 0.20 -0.57 16.37
C LEU A 286 0.00 0.80 17.02
N ILE A 287 1.01 1.25 17.77
CA ILE A 287 1.05 2.56 18.42
C ILE A 287 2.23 3.33 17.83
N ILE A 288 1.93 4.41 17.11
CA ILE A 288 2.91 5.34 16.58
C ILE A 288 2.48 6.74 17.03
N PRO A 289 3.29 7.43 17.86
CA PRO A 289 2.97 8.80 18.24
C PRO A 289 2.97 9.74 17.02
N GLU A 290 2.00 10.65 16.96
CA GLU A 290 1.93 11.67 15.91
C GLU A 290 3.17 12.58 15.93
N GLY A 291 3.62 13.00 14.75
CA GLY A 291 4.76 13.92 14.60
C GLY A 291 6.12 13.25 14.80
N THR A 292 6.18 11.91 14.80
CA THR A 292 7.43 11.16 14.71
C THR A 292 7.87 11.01 13.25
N ILE A 293 9.04 10.42 13.02
CA ILE A 293 9.52 10.05 11.68
C ILE A 293 8.75 8.88 11.02
N LEU A 294 7.64 8.40 11.60
CA LEU A 294 6.89 7.19 11.21
C LEU A 294 5.39 7.42 10.91
#